data_AF-A0A936MQW5-F1
#
_entry.id   AF-A0A936MQW5-F1
#
_cell.length_a   1.000
_cell.length_b   1.000
_cell.length_c   1.000
_cell.angle_alpha   90.00
_cell.angle_beta   90.00
_cell.angle_gamma   90.00
#
_symmetry.space_group_name_H-M   'P 1'
#
loop_
_entity.id
_entity.type
_entity.pdbx_description
1 polymer ?
#
loop_
_entity_poly.entity_id
_entity_poly.type
_entity_poly.pdbx_seq_one_letter_code
_entity_poly.pdbx_strand_id
1 'polypeptide(L)'
;MMAGFFAAAILGGYILGKVVQTLWSDLASRDWFNQSLPSLAAVPEESRTTFAMVFGGIVALVVVLRTYRRPDVRTWTDEVASELMKVKWPTKKDVTNSTLVVIAASSFATLYLALLDRLWSFVTSIVYGTGS
;
A
#
# COMPACT_ATOMS: atom_id res chain seq x y z
N MET A 1 19.30 14.43 0.12
CA MET A 1 18.26 14.44 1.17
C MET A 1 17.01 15.27 0.83
N MET A 2 17.15 16.52 0.32
CA MET A 2 15.99 17.38 -0.05
C MET A 2 15.04 16.77 -1.09
N ALA A 3 15.54 15.90 -1.97
CA ALA A 3 14.75 15.24 -3.00
C ALA A 3 13.63 14.34 -2.44
N GLY A 4 13.84 13.70 -1.28
CA GLY A 4 12.83 12.83 -0.66
C GLY A 4 11.63 13.61 -0.14
N PHE A 5 11.87 14.75 0.53
CA PHE A 5 10.81 15.65 0.98
C PHE A 5 10.06 16.29 -0.19
N PHE A 6 10.76 16.62 -1.28
CA PHE A 6 10.13 17.16 -2.49
C PHE A 6 9.23 16.13 -3.18
N ALA A 7 9.70 14.88 -3.34
CA ALA A 7 8.89 13.80 -3.88
C ALA A 7 7.66 13.52 -3.01
N ALA A 8 7.82 13.53 -1.68
CA ALA A 8 6.73 13.37 -0.73
C ALA A 8 5.70 14.53 -0.83
N ALA A 9 6.15 15.76 -1.07
CA ALA A 9 5.26 16.92 -1.26
C ALA A 9 4.39 16.75 -2.52
N ILE A 10 5.00 16.35 -3.64
CA ILE A 10 4.30 16.15 -4.91
C ILE A 10 3.28 15.02 -4.79
N LEU A 11 3.71 13.86 -4.28
CA LEU A 11 2.83 12.70 -4.13
C LEU A 11 1.71 12.98 -3.12
N GLY A 12 2.04 13.58 -1.98
CA GLY A 12 1.06 13.97 -0.97
C GLY A 12 0.05 14.98 -1.50
N GLY A 13 0.51 16.00 -2.25
CA GLY A 13 -0.37 16.99 -2.86
C GLY A 13 -1.32 16.39 -3.89
N TYR A 14 -0.81 15.49 -4.74
CA TYR A 14 -1.63 14.79 -5.73
C TYR A 14 -2.69 13.89 -5.08
N ILE A 15 -2.30 13.09 -4.08
CA ILE A 15 -3.22 12.19 -3.37
C ILE A 15 -4.28 13.00 -2.60
N LEU A 16 -3.86 14.02 -1.84
CA LEU A 16 -4.78 14.88 -1.10
C LEU A 16 -5.74 15.61 -2.05
N GLY A 17 -5.24 16.13 -3.17
CA GLY A 17 -6.07 16.78 -4.17
C GLY A 17 -7.12 15.83 -4.75
N LYS A 18 -6.75 14.58 -5.05
CA LYS A 18 -7.69 13.56 -5.53
C LYS A 18 -8.72 13.16 -4.48
N VAL A 19 -8.29 12.95 -3.23
CA VAL A 19 -9.20 12.63 -2.12
C VAL A 19 -10.21 13.76 -1.92
N VAL A 20 -9.75 15.02 -1.88
CA VAL A 20 -10.64 16.19 -1.73
C VAL A 20 -11.61 16.29 -2.91
N GLN A 21 -11.14 16.06 -4.15
CA GLN A 21 -11.98 16.06 -5.34
C GLN A 21 -13.11 15.01 -5.22
N THR A 22 -12.76 13.76 -4.89
CA THR A 22 -13.73 12.66 -4.78
C THR A 22 -14.72 12.89 -3.66
N LEU A 23 -14.26 13.35 -2.49
CA LEU A 23 -15.15 13.69 -1.39
C LEU A 23 -16.10 14.82 -1.77
N TRP A 24 -15.61 15.86 -2.46
CA TRP A 24 -16.47 16.96 -2.90
C TRP A 24 -17.49 16.51 -3.95
N SER A 25 -17.11 15.65 -4.90
CA SER A 25 -18.06 15.10 -5.88
C SER A 25 -19.15 14.27 -5.25
N ASP A 26 -18.79 13.45 -4.26
CA ASP A 26 -19.74 12.58 -3.57
C ASP A 26 -20.65 13.35 -2.60
N LEU A 27 -20.19 14.49 -2.09
CA LEU A 27 -21.01 15.38 -1.27
C LEU A 27 -21.95 16.23 -2.14
N ALA A 28 -21.47 16.73 -3.27
CA ALA A 28 -22.26 17.56 -4.19
C ALA A 28 -23.44 16.81 -4.84
N SER A 29 -23.37 15.49 -4.95
CA SER A 29 -24.47 14.66 -5.47
C SER A 29 -25.59 14.41 -4.44
N ARG A 30 -25.40 14.77 -3.17
CA ARG A 30 -26.40 14.55 -2.11
C ARG A 30 -27.35 15.74 -1.97
N ASP A 31 -28.65 15.45 -1.86
CA ASP A 31 -29.70 16.48 -1.81
C ASP A 31 -29.57 17.45 -0.63
N TRP A 32 -29.12 16.97 0.54
CA TRP A 32 -28.93 17.82 1.72
C TRP A 32 -27.82 18.86 1.54
N PHE A 33 -26.79 18.53 0.76
CA PHE A 33 -25.65 19.41 0.49
C PHE A 33 -26.03 20.49 -0.54
N ASN A 34 -26.82 20.11 -1.55
CA ASN A 34 -27.41 21.04 -2.52
C ASN A 34 -28.32 22.08 -1.85
N GLN A 35 -29.07 21.69 -0.82
CA GLN A 35 -29.96 22.58 -0.08
C GLN A 35 -29.21 23.51 0.90
N SER A 36 -28.16 23.00 1.55
CA SER A 36 -27.44 23.76 2.59
C SER A 36 -26.38 24.70 2.04
N LEU A 37 -25.69 24.33 0.95
CA LEU A 37 -24.59 25.10 0.34
C LEU A 37 -24.68 25.10 -1.20
N PRO A 38 -25.72 25.76 -1.77
CA PRO A 38 -25.98 25.72 -3.20
C PRO A 38 -24.83 26.32 -4.04
N SER A 39 -24.12 27.32 -3.50
CA SER A 39 -22.99 27.95 -4.17
C SER A 39 -21.76 27.03 -4.33
N LEU A 40 -21.59 26.04 -3.46
CA LEU A 40 -20.47 25.08 -3.50
C LEU A 40 -20.81 23.80 -4.26
N ALA A 41 -22.09 23.45 -4.30
CA ALA A 41 -22.57 22.29 -5.04
C ALA A 41 -22.72 22.56 -6.55
N ALA A 42 -23.10 23.80 -6.92
CA ALA A 42 -23.23 24.22 -8.32
C ALA A 42 -21.90 24.47 -9.06
N VAL A 43 -20.76 24.35 -8.36
CA VAL A 43 -19.42 24.53 -8.96
C VAL A 43 -19.18 23.45 -10.02
N PRO A 44 -18.87 23.81 -11.28
CA PRO A 44 -18.57 22.86 -12.35
C PRO A 44 -17.43 21.90 -11.97
N GLU A 45 -17.54 20.66 -12.43
CA GLU A 45 -16.60 19.59 -12.07
C GLU A 45 -15.14 19.95 -12.41
N GLU A 46 -14.90 20.57 -13.57
CA GLU A 46 -13.57 21.03 -13.99
C GLU A 46 -12.96 22.00 -12.97
N SER A 47 -13.67 23.07 -12.62
CA SER A 47 -13.19 24.06 -11.64
C SER A 47 -12.98 23.46 -10.24
N ARG A 48 -13.83 22.49 -9.83
CA ARG A 48 -13.69 21.75 -8.57
C ARG A 48 -12.39 20.94 -8.54
N THR A 49 -12.00 20.33 -9.66
CA THR A 49 -10.71 19.62 -9.75
C THR A 49 -9.53 20.56 -9.53
N THR A 50 -9.56 21.75 -10.14
CA THR A 50 -8.51 22.76 -10.00
C THR A 50 -8.40 23.24 -8.56
N PHE A 51 -9.53 23.59 -7.92
CA PHE A 51 -9.54 24.01 -6.52
C PHE A 51 -9.05 22.91 -5.58
N ALA A 52 -9.49 21.67 -5.77
CA ALA A 52 -9.05 20.53 -4.96
C ALA A 52 -7.54 20.26 -5.11
N MET A 53 -7.00 20.32 -6.33
CA MET A 53 -5.57 20.14 -6.58
C MET A 53 -4.73 21.28 -5.99
N VAL A 54 -5.14 22.53 -6.17
CA VAL A 54 -4.43 23.69 -5.60
C VAL A 54 -4.44 23.63 -4.07
N PHE A 55 -5.61 23.33 -3.47
CA PHE A 55 -5.73 23.16 -2.04
C PHE A 55 -4.85 22.01 -1.52
N GLY A 56 -4.93 20.84 -2.15
CA GLY A 56 -4.09 19.68 -1.81
C GLY A 56 -2.60 19.99 -1.91
N GLY A 57 -2.19 20.71 -2.95
CA GLY A 57 -0.80 21.15 -3.15
C GLY A 57 -0.32 22.11 -2.07
N ILE A 58 -1.14 23.10 -1.68
CA ILE A 58 -0.80 24.06 -0.62
C ILE A 58 -0.68 23.35 0.74
N VAL A 59 -1.65 22.49 1.07
CA VAL A 59 -1.63 21.72 2.33
C VAL A 59 -0.38 20.83 2.37
N ALA A 60 -0.09 20.11 1.29
CA ALA A 60 1.09 19.26 1.22
C ALA A 60 2.40 20.06 1.35
N LEU A 61 2.50 21.21 0.70
CA LEU A 61 3.65 22.10 0.83
C LEU A 61 3.83 22.57 2.28
N VAL A 62 2.77 23.02 2.94
CA VAL A 62 2.82 23.46 4.35
C VAL A 62 3.24 22.31 5.27
N VAL A 63 2.68 21.12 5.08
CA VAL A 63 3.02 19.92 5.87
C VAL A 63 4.49 19.56 5.68
N VAL A 64 4.99 19.55 4.45
CA VAL A 64 6.39 19.24 4.16
C VAL A 64 7.33 20.30 4.72
N LEU A 65 7.02 21.60 4.57
CA LEU A 65 7.83 22.66 5.18
C LEU A 65 7.86 22.56 6.70
N ARG A 66 6.71 22.28 7.34
CA ARG A 66 6.62 22.08 8.79
C ARG A 66 7.42 20.86 9.24
N THR A 67 7.36 19.78 8.48
CA THR A 67 8.07 18.53 8.77
C THR A 67 9.57 18.68 8.57
N TYR A 68 9.99 19.37 7.51
CA TYR A 68 11.39 19.67 7.23
C TYR A 68 12.04 20.57 8.28
N ARG A 69 11.25 21.42 8.95
CA ARG A 69 11.76 22.22 10.08
C ARG A 69 12.01 21.40 11.35
N ARG A 70 11.53 20.16 11.44
CA ARG A 70 11.81 19.28 12.60
C ARG A 70 13.15 18.57 12.41
N PRO A 71 14.15 18.82 13.29
CA PRO A 71 15.45 18.19 13.16
C PRO A 71 15.36 16.66 13.31
N ASP A 72 14.51 16.15 14.20
CA ASP A 72 14.33 14.71 14.43
C ASP A 72 13.92 13.95 13.17
N VAL A 73 12.97 14.51 12.41
CA VAL A 73 12.46 13.87 11.19
C VAL A 73 13.50 13.91 10.08
N ARG A 74 14.30 14.98 10.02
CA ARG A 74 15.42 15.05 9.09
C ARG A 74 16.42 13.96 9.44
N THR A 75 16.97 13.96 10.66
CA THR A 75 17.95 12.94 11.07
C THR A 75 17.45 11.52 10.81
N TRP A 76 16.20 11.21 11.16
CA TRP A 76 15.59 9.92 10.88
C TRP A 76 15.55 9.57 9.38
N THR A 77 15.21 10.55 8.53
CA THR A 77 15.18 10.34 7.07
C THR A 77 16.58 10.08 6.51
N ASP A 78 17.61 10.71 7.07
CA ASP A 78 19.01 10.48 6.68
C ASP A 78 19.47 9.08 7.12
N GLU A 79 19.10 8.66 8.32
CA GLU A 79 19.35 7.31 8.83
C GLU A 79 18.69 6.26 7.92
N VAL A 80 17.40 6.41 7.60
CA VAL A 80 16.69 5.51 6.68
C VAL A 80 17.36 5.49 5.31
N ALA A 81 17.75 6.64 4.76
CA ALA A 81 18.47 6.68 3.49
C ALA A 81 19.82 5.94 3.59
N SER A 82 20.54 6.10 4.70
CA SER A 82 21.80 5.41 4.95
C SER A 82 21.64 3.89 5.08
N GLU A 83 20.56 3.43 5.70
CA GLU A 83 20.24 2.01 5.83
C GLU A 83 19.77 1.42 4.50
N LEU A 84 18.95 2.14 3.73
CA LEU A 84 18.51 1.72 2.41
C LEU A 84 19.66 1.57 1.41
N MET A 85 20.73 2.36 1.55
CA MET A 85 21.95 2.20 0.75
C MET A 85 22.70 0.90 1.05
N LYS A 86 22.56 0.34 2.26
CA LYS A 86 23.18 -0.93 2.64
C LYS A 86 22.39 -2.13 2.13
N VAL A 87 21.12 -1.95 1.77
CA VAL A 87 20.25 -3.02 1.28
C VAL A 87 20.74 -3.51 -0.08
N LYS A 88 21.05 -4.81 -0.16
CA LYS A 88 21.32 -5.48 -1.44
C LYS A 88 20.00 -5.73 -2.17
N TRP A 89 19.72 -4.90 -3.17
CA TRP A 89 18.56 -5.09 -4.02
C TRP A 89 18.74 -6.34 -4.90
N PRO A 90 17.78 -7.30 -4.87
CA PRO A 90 17.94 -8.56 -5.57
C PRO A 90 17.85 -8.36 -7.08
N THR A 91 18.65 -9.12 -7.82
CA THR A 91 18.52 -9.19 -9.28
C THR A 91 17.35 -10.10 -9.66
N LYS A 92 16.87 -10.01 -10.91
CA LYS A 92 15.82 -10.93 -11.42
C LYS A 92 16.19 -12.40 -11.19
N LYS A 93 17.48 -12.75 -11.32
CA LYS A 93 17.97 -14.11 -11.09
C LYS A 93 17.84 -14.53 -9.63
N ASP A 94 18.16 -13.64 -8.69
CA ASP A 94 18.03 -13.92 -7.26
C ASP A 94 16.57 -14.19 -6.88
N VAL A 95 15.65 -13.35 -7.39
CA VAL A 95 14.21 -13.51 -7.16
C VAL A 95 13.68 -14.82 -7.71
N THR A 96 14.05 -15.18 -8.95
CA THR A 96 13.61 -16.44 -9.56
C THR A 96 14.18 -17.64 -8.80
N ASN A 97 15.46 -17.60 -8.41
CA ASN A 97 16.08 -18.67 -7.65
C ASN A 97 15.40 -18.88 -6.29
N SER A 98 15.16 -17.80 -5.52
CA SER A 98 14.45 -17.89 -4.24
C SER A 98 13.03 -18.42 -4.41
N THR A 99 12.31 -17.97 -5.44
CA THR A 99 10.96 -18.47 -5.75
C THR A 99 10.98 -19.96 -6.08
N LEU A 100 11.92 -20.41 -6.92
CA LEU A 100 12.05 -21.83 -7.27
C LEU A 100 12.36 -22.70 -6.06
N VAL A 101 13.20 -22.24 -5.14
CA VAL A 101 13.50 -22.95 -3.89
C VAL A 101 12.24 -23.11 -3.05
N VAL A 102 11.44 -22.05 -2.89
CA VAL A 102 10.18 -22.12 -2.13
C VAL A 102 9.21 -23.10 -2.78
N ILE A 103 9.03 -23.04 -4.10
CA ILE A 103 8.15 -23.97 -4.84
C ILE A 103 8.62 -25.42 -4.67
N ALA A 104 9.92 -25.68 -4.77
CA ALA A 104 10.47 -27.02 -4.61
C ALA A 104 10.26 -27.54 -3.17
N ALA A 105 10.56 -26.71 -2.17
CA ALA A 105 10.39 -27.04 -0.76
C ALA A 105 8.91 -27.32 -0.41
N SER A 106 7.99 -26.47 -0.87
CA SER A 106 6.55 -26.65 -0.63
C SER A 106 6.01 -27.88 -1.35
N SER A 107 6.47 -28.14 -2.58
CA SER A 107 6.07 -29.32 -3.35
C SER A 107 6.53 -30.61 -2.69
N PHE A 108 7.79 -30.64 -2.22
CA PHE A 108 8.32 -31.79 -1.50
C PHE A 108 7.58 -32.02 -0.17
N ALA A 109 7.34 -30.96 0.60
CA ALA A 109 6.56 -31.05 1.84
C ALA A 109 5.14 -31.60 1.58
N THR A 110 4.48 -31.10 0.53
CA THR A 110 3.14 -31.55 0.15
C THR A 110 3.14 -33.03 -0.26
N LEU A 111 4.12 -33.45 -1.07
CA LEU A 111 4.25 -34.84 -1.49
C LEU A 111 4.51 -35.76 -0.28
N TYR A 112 5.40 -35.36 0.62
CA TYR A 112 5.70 -36.11 1.83
C TYR A 112 4.46 -36.29 2.72
N LEU A 113 3.73 -35.20 2.99
CA LEU A 113 2.49 -35.26 3.78
C LEU A 113 1.43 -36.13 3.10
N ALA A 114 1.22 -35.96 1.78
CA ALA A 114 0.26 -36.78 1.05
C ALA A 114 0.58 -38.28 1.09
N LEU A 115 1.87 -38.65 1.06
CA LEU A 115 2.30 -40.04 1.21
C LEU A 115 2.07 -40.56 2.63
N LEU A 116 2.35 -39.74 3.65
CA LEU A 116 2.06 -40.09 5.04
C LEU A 116 0.56 -40.28 5.25
N ASP A 117 -0.28 -39.38 4.76
CA ASP A 117 -1.75 -39.49 4.90
C ASP A 117 -2.25 -40.80 4.28
N ARG A 118 -1.72 -41.17 3.11
CA ARG A 118 -2.05 -42.45 2.47
C ARG A 118 -1.54 -43.65 3.26
N LEU A 119 -0.34 -43.58 3.81
CA LEU A 119 0.22 -44.65 4.64
C LEU A 119 -0.59 -44.84 5.92
N TRP A 120 -0.96 -43.75 6.60
CA TRP A 120 -1.79 -43.78 7.80
C TRP A 120 -3.20 -44.29 7.49
N SER A 121 -3.79 -43.88 6.37
CA SER A 121 -5.07 -44.44 5.90
C SER A 121 -4.99 -45.96 5.69
N PHE A 122 -3.91 -46.46 5.07
CA PHE A 122 -3.69 -47.89 4.89
C PHE A 122 -3.51 -48.62 6.23
N VAL A 123 -2.62 -48.14 7.11
CA VAL A 123 -2.36 -48.75 8.43
C VAL A 123 -3.64 -48.79 9.28
N THR A 124 -4.38 -47.68 9.34
CA THR A 124 -5.64 -47.61 10.08
C THR A 124 -6.70 -48.52 9.48
N SER A 125 -6.78 -48.65 8.15
CA SER A 125 -7.69 -49.61 7.51
C SER A 125 -7.35 -51.07 7.83
N ILE A 126 -6.08 -51.42 8.05
CA ILE A 126 -5.71 -52.78 8.47
C ILE A 126 -6.10 -53.03 9.92
N VAL A 127 -5.76 -52.09 10.81
CA VAL A 127 -5.95 -52.25 12.26
C VAL A 127 -7.44 -52.17 12.64
N TYR A 128 -8.20 -51.28 12.02
CA TYR A 128 -9.64 -51.11 12.29
C TYR A 128 -10.54 -51.83 11.29
N GLY A 129 -10.02 -52.28 10.13
CA GLY A 129 -10.77 -53.03 9.12
C GLY A 129 -10.97 -54.52 9.43
N THR A 130 -10.71 -54.95 10.67
CA THR A 130 -11.22 -56.22 11.22
C THR A 130 -12.43 -56.01 12.15
N GLY A 131 -13.04 -54.82 12.14
CA GLY A 131 -14.10 -54.40 13.06
C GLY A 131 -15.36 -53.81 12.41
N SER A 132 -15.75 -54.30 11.23
CA SER A 132 -17.15 -54.28 10.76
C SER A 132 -17.53 -55.65 10.22
#